data_AF-A0A534SA02-F1
#
_entry.id   AF-A0A534SA02-F1
#
_cell.length_a   1.000
_cell.length_b   1.000
_cell.length_c   1.000
_cell.angle_alpha   90.00
_cell.angle_beta   90.00
_cell.angle_gamma   90.00
#
_symmetry.space_group_name_H-M   'P 1'
#
loop_
_entity.id
_entity.type
_entity.pdbx_description
1 polymer ?
#
loop_
_entity_poly.entity_id
_entity_poly.type
_entity_poly.pdbx_seq_one_letter_code
_entity_poly.pdbx_strand_id
1 'polypeptide(L)'
;MGAARAARELDLPLAEAQAYIEGYFARHAGVRAFIDATITEARARGYVTTVLGRRRYLPELGARDPAVRQFAERAATNTPIQGSAADLIKLAMLEVPRRLAAAGLAARLLLQVHDELVLEVAEAGLEQAVACVRSAMENVWPLRVPLRVDVRHGANWAEAH
;
A
#
# COMPACT_ATOMS: atom_id res chain seq x y z
N MET A 1 -2.88 14.26 -5.55
CA MET A 1 -3.90 15.26 -5.16
C MET A 1 -3.46 16.61 -5.71
N GLY A 2 -4.35 17.42 -6.30
CA GLY A 2 -3.99 18.75 -6.84
C GLY A 2 -4.32 19.89 -5.89
N ALA A 3 -3.78 21.09 -6.12
CA ALA A 3 -3.94 22.26 -5.25
C ALA A 3 -5.40 22.62 -4.95
N ALA A 4 -6.28 22.57 -5.96
CA ALA A 4 -7.71 22.85 -5.75
C ALA A 4 -8.41 21.84 -4.82
N ARG A 5 -7.95 20.58 -4.79
CA ARG A 5 -8.48 19.58 -3.85
C ARG A 5 -7.89 19.77 -2.45
N ALA A 6 -6.59 20.03 -2.36
CA ALA A 6 -5.94 20.33 -1.09
C ALA A 6 -6.54 21.58 -0.41
N ALA A 7 -6.80 22.65 -1.18
CA ALA A 7 -7.48 23.85 -0.68
C ALA A 7 -8.82 23.53 -0.01
N ARG A 8 -9.64 22.65 -0.60
CA ARG A 8 -10.93 22.25 -0.03
C ARG A 8 -10.81 21.32 1.17
N GLU A 9 -9.90 20.35 1.13
CA GLU A 9 -9.75 19.37 2.22
C GLU A 9 -9.06 19.95 3.45
N LEU A 10 -8.20 20.96 3.26
CA LEU A 10 -7.46 21.63 4.34
C LEU A 10 -8.09 22.96 4.77
N ASP A 11 -9.18 23.38 4.13
CA ASP A 11 -9.83 24.69 4.34
C ASP A 11 -8.83 25.86 4.20
N LEU A 12 -8.08 25.86 3.10
CA LEU A 12 -7.05 26.86 2.80
C LEU A 12 -7.37 27.63 1.51
N PRO A 13 -6.94 28.91 1.40
CA PRO A 13 -6.93 29.62 0.13
C PRO A 13 -6.14 28.85 -0.94
N LEU A 14 -6.57 28.95 -2.21
CA LEU A 14 -5.94 28.22 -3.32
C LEU A 14 -4.44 28.50 -3.45
N ALA A 15 -4.03 29.77 -3.27
CA ALA A 15 -2.64 30.18 -3.34
C ALA A 15 -1.79 29.52 -2.24
N GLU A 16 -2.32 29.40 -1.02
CA GLU A 16 -1.62 28.73 0.10
C GLU A 16 -1.51 27.23 -0.14
N ALA A 17 -2.57 26.58 -0.62
CA ALA A 17 -2.53 25.17 -0.98
C ALA A 17 -1.53 24.88 -2.11
N GLN A 18 -1.39 25.80 -3.06
CA GLN A 18 -0.40 25.70 -4.14
C GLN A 18 1.03 25.85 -3.60
N ALA A 19 1.29 26.88 -2.81
CA ALA A 19 2.59 27.08 -2.17
C ALA A 19 2.99 25.90 -1.27
N TYR A 20 2.03 25.29 -0.57
CA TYR A 20 2.25 24.10 0.23
C TYR A 20 2.70 22.89 -0.62
N ILE A 21 2.00 22.62 -1.73
CA ILE A 21 2.36 21.52 -2.64
C ILE A 21 3.73 21.75 -3.28
N GLU A 22 4.03 22.99 -3.67
CA GLU A 22 5.34 23.36 -4.23
C GLU A 22 6.45 23.16 -3.19
N GLY A 23 6.26 23.62 -1.96
CA GLY A 23 7.19 23.39 -0.85
C GLY A 23 7.39 21.91 -0.51
N TYR A 24 6.32 21.10 -0.58
CA TYR A 24 6.38 19.66 -0.41
C TYR A 24 7.29 19.00 -1.47
N PHE A 25 7.10 19.34 -2.75
CA PHE A 25 7.92 18.77 -3.82
C PHE A 25 9.34 19.31 -3.85
N ALA A 26 9.57 20.54 -3.41
CA ALA A 26 10.92 21.07 -3.22
C ALA A 26 11.70 20.26 -2.16
N ARG A 27 11.04 19.89 -1.05
CA ARG A 27 11.64 19.06 0.00
C ARG A 27 11.76 17.59 -0.39
N HIS A 28 10.78 17.06 -1.13
CA HIS A 28 10.68 15.66 -1.50
C HIS A 28 10.75 15.47 -3.02
N ALA A 29 11.83 15.96 -3.64
CA ALA A 29 12.02 15.95 -5.09
C ALA A 29 11.90 14.54 -5.71
N GLY A 30 12.31 13.50 -4.97
CA GLY A 30 12.16 12.10 -5.39
C GLY A 30 10.71 11.67 -5.64
N VAL A 31 9.74 12.24 -4.91
CA VAL A 31 8.31 11.95 -5.10
C VAL A 31 7.83 12.55 -6.42
N ARG A 32 8.24 13.78 -6.74
CA ARG A 32 7.91 14.43 -8.02
C ARG A 32 8.48 13.63 -9.18
N ALA A 33 9.77 13.29 -9.09
CA ALA A 33 10.47 12.49 -10.10
C ALA A 33 9.81 11.12 -10.33
N PHE A 34 9.40 10.43 -9.25
CA PHE A 34 8.68 9.17 -9.35
C PHE A 34 7.36 9.32 -10.11
N ILE A 35 6.56 10.34 -9.78
CA ILE A 35 5.27 10.59 -10.45
C ILE A 35 5.48 10.85 -11.95
N ASP A 36 6.42 11.72 -12.30
CA ASP A 36 6.69 12.08 -13.70
C ASP A 36 7.23 10.90 -14.52
N ALA A 37 8.18 10.16 -13.95
CA ALA A 37 8.73 8.96 -14.59
C ALA A 37 7.65 7.90 -14.81
N THR A 38 6.80 7.65 -13.80
CA THR A 38 5.72 6.66 -13.89
C THR A 38 4.72 7.01 -14.99
N ILE A 39 4.29 8.27 -15.08
CA ILE A 39 3.36 8.71 -16.15
C ILE A 39 4.00 8.59 -17.52
N THR A 40 5.27 9.00 -17.65
CA THR A 40 6.02 8.93 -18.91
C THR A 40 6.15 7.49 -19.39
N GLU A 41 6.55 6.59 -18.50
CA GLU A 41 6.66 5.16 -18.79
C GLU A 41 5.30 4.54 -19.12
N ALA A 42 4.25 4.89 -18.36
CA ALA A 42 2.91 4.38 -18.60
C ALA A 42 2.39 4.76 -19.98
N ARG A 43 2.64 5.99 -20.44
CA ARG A 43 2.27 6.45 -21.79
C ARG A 43 3.04 5.71 -22.88
N ALA A 44 4.33 5.44 -22.66
CA ALA A 44 5.16 4.73 -23.62
C ALA A 44 4.78 3.24 -23.74
N ARG A 45 4.45 2.58 -22.62
CA ARG A 45 4.18 1.13 -22.56
C ARG A 45 2.70 0.76 -22.64
N GLY A 46 1.80 1.70 -22.33
CA GLY A 46 0.36 1.47 -22.18
C GLY A 46 -0.06 0.80 -20.87
N TYR A 47 0.87 0.60 -19.92
CA TYR A 47 0.59 0.00 -18.61
C TYR A 47 1.62 0.41 -17.55
N VAL A 48 1.27 0.17 -16.29
CA VAL A 48 2.17 0.27 -15.13
C VAL A 48 2.28 -1.08 -14.42
N THR A 49 3.33 -1.26 -13.61
CA THR A 49 3.59 -2.50 -12.85
C THR A 49 3.72 -2.26 -11.35
N THR A 50 3.34 -3.27 -10.57
CA THR A 50 3.72 -3.36 -9.14
C THR A 50 5.17 -3.82 -8.98
N VAL A 51 5.70 -3.80 -7.76
CA VAL A 51 7.06 -4.32 -7.45
C VAL A 51 7.24 -5.80 -7.79
N LEU A 52 6.14 -6.56 -7.81
CA LEU A 52 6.09 -7.98 -8.17
C LEU A 52 5.71 -8.21 -9.64
N GLY A 53 5.64 -7.14 -10.44
CA GLY A 53 5.46 -7.22 -11.89
C GLY A 53 4.01 -7.35 -12.37
N ARG A 54 3.01 -7.30 -11.47
CA ARG A 54 1.60 -7.31 -11.88
C ARG A 54 1.28 -6.05 -12.67
N ARG A 55 0.67 -6.20 -13.84
CA ARG A 55 0.37 -5.10 -14.77
C ARG A 55 -1.05 -4.57 -14.59
N ARG A 56 -1.19 -3.26 -14.75
CA ARG A 56 -2.47 -2.61 -15.06
C ARG A 56 -2.35 -1.84 -16.36
N TYR A 57 -3.11 -2.26 -17.36
CA TYR A 57 -3.22 -1.57 -18.64
C TYR A 57 -4.08 -0.31 -18.48
N LEU A 58 -3.66 0.76 -19.16
CA LEU A 58 -4.27 2.09 -19.09
C LEU A 58 -4.39 2.67 -20.51
N PRO A 59 -5.23 2.08 -21.38
CA PRO A 59 -5.44 2.60 -22.73
C PRO A 59 -5.97 4.05 -22.73
N GLU A 60 -6.61 4.47 -21.65
CA GLU A 60 -7.16 5.81 -21.44
C GLU A 60 -6.09 6.92 -21.38
N LEU A 61 -4.80 6.57 -21.25
CA LEU A 61 -3.70 7.53 -21.32
C LEU A 61 -3.63 8.25 -22.69
N GLY A 62 -4.12 7.61 -23.75
CA GLY A 62 -4.22 8.18 -25.10
C GLY A 62 -5.57 8.88 -25.38
N ALA A 63 -6.47 8.97 -24.39
CA ALA A 63 -7.79 9.54 -24.61
C ALA A 63 -7.72 11.03 -24.99
N ARG A 64 -8.57 11.43 -25.95
CA ARG A 64 -8.72 12.84 -26.35
C ARG A 64 -9.31 13.68 -25.21
N ASP A 65 -10.29 13.11 -24.49
CA ASP A 65 -10.91 13.73 -23.33
C ASP A 65 -9.88 13.95 -22.20
N PRO A 66 -9.61 15.21 -21.81
CA PRO A 66 -8.66 15.53 -20.75
C PRO A 66 -9.02 14.93 -19.39
N ALA A 67 -10.31 14.82 -19.05
CA ALA A 67 -10.75 14.29 -17.76
C ALA A 67 -10.45 12.78 -17.65
N VAL A 68 -10.72 12.04 -18.73
CA VAL A 68 -10.41 10.60 -18.85
C VAL A 68 -8.89 10.38 -18.76
N ARG A 69 -8.11 11.16 -19.51
CA ARG A 69 -6.64 11.08 -19.48
C ARG A 69 -6.08 11.39 -18.09
N GLN A 70 -6.58 12.43 -17.42
CA GLN A 70 -6.11 12.79 -16.08
C GLN A 70 -6.49 11.72 -15.04
N PHE A 71 -7.63 11.05 -15.20
CA PHE A 71 -7.97 9.90 -14.37
C PHE A 71 -7.00 8.73 -14.59
N ALA A 72 -6.64 8.44 -15.84
CA ALA A 72 -5.67 7.42 -16.19
C ALA A 72 -4.28 7.70 -15.59
N GLU A 73 -3.83 8.95 -15.59
CA GLU A 73 -2.57 9.37 -14.96
C GLU A 73 -2.59 9.19 -13.43
N ARG A 74 -3.72 9.50 -12.79
CA ARG A 74 -3.91 9.21 -11.36
C ARG A 74 -3.89 7.71 -11.09
N ALA A 75 -4.50 6.91 -11.95
CA ALA A 75 -4.45 5.46 -11.84
C ALA A 75 -3.03 4.91 -12.06
N ALA A 76 -2.28 5.47 -13.01
CA ALA A 76 -0.89 5.11 -13.32
C ALA A 76 0.02 5.35 -12.11
N THR A 77 -0.13 6.47 -11.42
CA THR A 77 0.70 6.83 -10.27
C THR A 77 0.32 6.06 -9.00
N ASN A 78 -0.96 5.77 -8.82
CA ASN A 78 -1.46 5.07 -7.64
C ASN A 78 -1.23 3.54 -7.70
N THR A 79 -1.36 2.93 -8.87
CA THR A 79 -1.33 1.46 -9.01
C THR A 79 0.00 0.82 -8.57
N PRO A 80 1.18 1.37 -8.91
CA PRO A 80 2.44 0.84 -8.40
C PRO A 80 2.53 0.85 -6.87
N ILE A 81 1.82 1.76 -6.20
CA ILE A 81 1.82 1.87 -4.74
C ILE A 81 0.81 0.89 -4.13
N GLN A 82 -0.48 1.09 -4.42
CA GLN A 82 -1.57 0.28 -3.86
C GLN A 82 -1.50 -1.17 -4.31
N GLY A 83 -1.19 -1.38 -5.60
CA GLY A 83 -1.03 -2.72 -6.14
C GLY A 83 0.15 -3.45 -5.50
N SER A 84 1.26 -2.77 -5.20
CA SER A 84 2.37 -3.41 -4.51
C SER A 84 1.99 -3.78 -3.07
N ALA A 85 1.32 -2.90 -2.32
CA ALA A 85 0.81 -3.23 -1.00
C ALA A 85 -0.14 -4.46 -1.05
N ALA A 86 -1.04 -4.50 -2.03
CA ALA A 86 -1.94 -5.63 -2.23
C ALA A 86 -1.22 -6.93 -2.63
N ASP A 87 -0.03 -6.86 -3.25
CA ASP A 87 0.79 -8.04 -3.50
C ASP A 87 1.48 -8.52 -2.23
N LEU A 88 2.06 -7.61 -1.46
CA LEU A 88 2.77 -7.92 -0.23
C LEU A 88 1.85 -8.55 0.83
N ILE A 89 0.63 -8.01 1.00
CA ILE A 89 -0.32 -8.59 1.94
C ILE A 89 -0.76 -10.00 1.52
N LYS A 90 -0.88 -10.27 0.21
CA LYS A 90 -1.19 -11.62 -0.28
C LYS A 90 -0.04 -12.60 -0.05
N LEU A 91 1.20 -12.16 -0.21
CA LEU A 91 2.35 -12.98 0.18
C LEU A 91 2.33 -13.26 1.69
N ALA A 92 1.96 -12.27 2.51
CA ALA A 92 1.86 -12.44 3.95
C ALA A 92 0.76 -13.42 4.34
N MET A 93 -0.40 -13.38 3.64
CA MET A 93 -1.49 -14.35 3.83
C MET A 93 -1.08 -15.79 3.51
N LEU A 94 -0.08 -16.00 2.64
CA LEU A 94 0.47 -17.33 2.37
C LEU A 94 1.53 -17.72 3.41
N GLU A 95 2.39 -16.77 3.79
CA GLU A 95 3.54 -17.02 4.66
C GLU A 95 3.16 -17.20 6.13
N VAL A 96 2.21 -16.42 6.64
CA VAL A 96 1.79 -16.44 8.05
C VAL A 96 1.23 -17.82 8.45
N PRO A 97 0.20 -18.39 7.79
CA PRO A 97 -0.31 -19.70 8.13
C PRO A 97 0.75 -20.80 7.98
N ARG A 98 1.61 -20.70 6.95
CA ARG A 98 2.69 -21.66 6.71
C ARG A 98 3.67 -21.71 7.88
N ARG A 99 4.10 -20.54 8.40
CA ARG A 99 5.03 -20.49 9.54
C ARG A 99 4.38 -20.91 10.86
N LEU A 100 3.13 -20.52 11.09
CA LEU A 100 2.38 -20.94 12.28
C LEU A 100 2.24 -22.47 12.32
N ALA A 101 1.86 -23.08 11.19
CA ALA A 101 1.77 -24.53 11.06
C ALA A 101 3.12 -25.23 11.25
N ALA A 102 4.20 -24.70 10.65
CA ALA A 102 5.55 -25.25 10.80
C ALA A 102 6.06 -25.17 12.26
N ALA A 103 5.62 -24.17 13.01
CA ALA A 103 5.91 -24.01 14.43
C ALA A 103 4.98 -24.83 15.36
N GLY A 104 4.01 -25.56 14.81
CA GLY A 104 3.04 -26.33 15.59
C GLY A 104 2.05 -25.47 16.39
N LEU A 105 1.86 -24.20 16.00
CA LEU A 105 1.01 -23.26 16.71
C LEU A 105 -0.45 -23.40 16.26
N ALA A 106 -1.34 -23.55 17.23
CA ALA A 106 -2.78 -23.58 17.00
C ALA A 106 -3.29 -22.14 16.74
N ALA A 107 -3.29 -21.75 15.48
CA ALA A 107 -3.76 -20.45 15.02
C ALA A 107 -4.44 -20.55 13.66
N ARG A 108 -5.39 -19.65 13.40
CA ARG A 108 -6.17 -19.60 12.15
C ARG A 108 -6.29 -18.16 11.67
N LEU A 109 -5.93 -17.92 10.41
CA LEU A 109 -6.22 -16.66 9.73
C LEU A 109 -7.73 -16.59 9.42
N LEU A 110 -8.42 -15.59 9.95
CA LEU A 110 -9.86 -15.42 9.81
C LEU A 110 -10.21 -14.42 8.71
N LEU A 111 -9.63 -13.23 8.77
CA LEU A 111 -9.99 -12.10 7.91
C LEU A 111 -8.73 -11.40 7.39
N GLN A 112 -8.90 -10.74 6.26
CA GLN A 112 -7.98 -9.73 5.75
C GLN A 112 -8.79 -8.48 5.45
N VAL A 113 -8.40 -7.34 6.04
CA VAL A 113 -9.09 -6.06 5.88
C VAL A 113 -8.04 -4.99 5.65
N HIS A 114 -8.09 -4.29 4.52
CA HIS A 114 -7.08 -3.30 4.12
C HIS A 114 -5.65 -3.87 4.12
N ASP A 115 -4.83 -3.51 5.11
CA ASP A 115 -3.45 -3.96 5.35
C ASP A 115 -3.32 -4.83 6.61
N GLU A 116 -4.44 -5.20 7.23
CA GLU A 116 -4.54 -5.98 8.46
C GLU A 116 -4.88 -7.46 8.17
N LEU A 117 -4.27 -8.36 8.97
CA LEU A 117 -4.65 -9.77 9.07
C LEU A 117 -5.22 -10.03 10.47
N VAL A 118 -6.42 -10.60 10.54
CA VAL A 118 -7.08 -10.97 11.80
C VAL A 118 -6.95 -12.46 12.00
N LEU A 119 -6.38 -12.86 13.13
CA LEU A 119 -6.14 -14.26 13.48
C LEU A 119 -6.84 -14.63 14.78
N GLU A 120 -7.27 -15.88 14.87
CA GLU A 120 -7.62 -16.55 16.12
C GLU A 120 -6.44 -17.43 16.54
N VAL A 121 -6.01 -17.31 17.80
CA VAL A 121 -4.81 -17.99 18.32
C VAL A 121 -5.13 -18.61 19.67
N ALA A 122 -4.68 -19.84 19.90
CA ALA A 122 -4.79 -20.47 21.21
C ALA A 122 -3.90 -19.73 22.23
N GLU A 123 -4.44 -19.45 23.41
CA GLU A 123 -3.77 -18.66 24.46
C GLU A 123 -2.39 -19.23 24.84
N ALA A 124 -2.27 -20.56 24.92
CA ALA A 124 -1.04 -21.26 25.26
C ALA A 124 0.15 -20.97 24.30
N GLY A 125 -0.10 -20.44 23.10
CA GLY A 125 0.91 -20.13 22.09
C GLY A 125 0.95 -18.67 21.66
N LEU A 126 0.28 -17.76 22.39
CA LEU A 126 0.04 -16.38 21.95
C LEU A 126 1.35 -15.62 21.67
N GLU A 127 2.29 -15.57 22.61
CA GLU A 127 3.54 -14.81 22.45
C GLU A 127 4.37 -15.31 21.26
N GLN A 128 4.46 -16.64 21.11
CA GLN A 128 5.18 -17.26 20.00
C GLN A 128 4.49 -16.98 18.65
N ALA A 129 3.15 -17.00 18.62
CA ALA A 129 2.38 -16.64 17.44
C ALA A 129 2.58 -15.17 17.06
N VAL A 130 2.55 -14.25 18.03
CA VAL A 130 2.81 -12.81 17.79
C VAL A 130 4.19 -12.60 17.17
N ALA A 131 5.23 -13.21 17.73
CA ALA A 131 6.59 -13.11 17.18
C ALA A 131 6.68 -13.71 15.76
N CYS A 132 6.03 -14.86 15.54
CA CYS A 132 5.98 -15.54 14.25
C CYS A 132 5.28 -14.69 13.17
N VAL A 133 4.09 -14.16 13.48
CA VAL A 133 3.30 -13.31 12.57
C VAL A 133 4.07 -12.04 12.23
N ARG A 134 4.59 -11.33 13.23
CA ARG A 134 5.39 -10.11 13.02
C ARG A 134 6.57 -10.38 12.07
N SER A 135 7.36 -11.40 12.37
CA SER A 135 8.52 -11.77 11.55
C SER A 135 8.11 -12.17 10.12
N ALA A 136 7.02 -12.94 9.96
CA ALA A 136 6.53 -13.36 8.66
C ALA A 136 6.13 -12.17 7.78
N MET A 137 5.40 -11.22 8.35
CA MET A 137 4.86 -10.08 7.61
C MET A 137 5.91 -9.00 7.33
N GLU A 138 6.77 -8.67 8.31
CA GLU A 138 7.82 -7.64 8.13
C GLU A 138 8.88 -8.05 7.10
N ASN A 139 9.09 -9.37 6.92
CA ASN A 139 10.11 -9.92 6.03
C ASN A 139 9.54 -10.57 4.76
N VAL A 140 8.29 -10.27 4.40
CA VAL A 140 7.62 -10.91 3.27
C VAL A 140 8.26 -10.55 1.91
N TRP A 141 8.97 -9.42 1.84
CA TRP A 141 9.65 -8.97 0.64
C TRP A 141 10.82 -8.02 0.98
N PRO A 142 11.97 -8.11 0.27
CA PRO A 142 13.12 -7.25 0.52
C PRO A 142 12.88 -5.83 -0.03
N LEU A 143 12.38 -4.94 0.80
CA LEU A 143 12.27 -3.51 0.51
C LEU A 143 13.49 -2.75 1.04
N ARG A 144 13.84 -1.63 0.39
CA ARG A 144 14.92 -0.73 0.86
C ARG A 144 14.60 -0.09 2.21
N VAL A 145 13.32 0.13 2.48
CA VAL A 145 12.80 0.57 3.78
C VAL A 145 12.07 -0.62 4.40
N PRO A 146 12.40 -1.01 5.64
CA PRO A 146 11.79 -2.18 6.27
C PRO A 146 10.31 -1.96 6.51
N LEU A 147 9.50 -2.99 6.26
CA LEU A 147 8.10 -3.02 6.68
C LEU A 147 8.05 -3.11 8.20
N ARG A 148 7.02 -2.48 8.78
CA ARG A 148 6.70 -2.61 10.20
C ARG A 148 5.30 -3.15 10.35
N VAL A 149 5.11 -4.01 11.34
CA VAL A 149 3.80 -4.58 11.66
C VAL A 149 3.50 -4.37 13.12
N ASP A 150 2.39 -3.70 13.39
CA ASP A 150 1.85 -3.60 14.74
C ASP A 150 0.97 -4.83 15.00
N VAL A 151 1.18 -5.46 16.16
CA VAL A 151 0.42 -6.65 16.56
C VAL A 151 -0.20 -6.36 17.90
N ARG A 152 -1.52 -6.53 17.97
CA ARG A 152 -2.34 -6.39 19.17
C ARG A 152 -3.17 -7.66 19.33
N HIS A 153 -3.64 -7.91 20.56
CA HIS A 153 -4.50 -9.05 20.87
C HIS A 153 -5.53 -8.65 21.91
N GLY A 154 -6.69 -9.31 21.88
CA GLY A 154 -7.83 -9.04 22.76
C GLY A 154 -8.88 -10.15 22.63
N ALA A 155 -9.92 -10.10 23.46
CA ALA A 155 -10.98 -11.11 23.45
C ALA A 155 -11.91 -10.98 22.23
N ASN A 156 -11.88 -9.84 21.56
CA ASN A 156 -12.63 -9.54 20.35
C ASN A 156 -11.83 -8.58 19.46
N TRP A 157 -12.33 -8.38 18.23
CA TRP A 157 -11.63 -7.55 17.25
C TRP A 157 -11.47 -6.09 17.69
N ALA A 158 -12.44 -5.52 18.41
CA ALA A 158 -12.37 -4.12 18.86
C ALA A 158 -11.26 -3.88 19.89
N GLU A 159 -10.98 -4.87 20.74
CA GLU A 159 -9.85 -4.83 21.69
C GLU A 159 -8.50 -5.09 21.01
N ALA A 160 -8.51 -5.82 19.88
CA ALA A 160 -7.32 -6.21 19.14
C ALA A 160 -6.96 -5.26 17.97
N HIS A 161 -7.75 -4.21 17.73
CA HIS A 161 -7.52 -3.20 16.69
C HIS A 161 -6.66 -2.02 17.19
#